data_AF-A0A382FNH4-F1
#
_entry.id   AF-A0A382FNH4-F1
#
_cell.length_a   1.000
_cell.length_b   1.000
_cell.length_c   1.000
_cell.angle_alpha   90.00
_cell.angle_beta   90.00
_cell.angle_gamma   90.00
#
_symmetry.space_group_name_H-M   'P 1'
#
loop_
_entity.id
_entity.type
_entity.pdbx_description
1 polymer ?
#
loop_
_entity_poly.entity_id
_entity_poly.type
_entity_poly.pdbx_seq_one_letter_code
_entity_poly.pdbx_strand_id
1 'polypeptide(L)'
;VADRVTTRFQKLLNDPELLVMPGGFSPLMARMAESVGFQSFHMAGSQISAHVYGYSDVGLLTRDEMARNVHNLASACDIPVFADADTGYGNALNVYHTVKEYVLAGAAGLHIEDQESPKTS
;
A
#
# COMPACT_ATOMS: atom_id res chain seq x y z
N VAL A 1 -15.65 12.11 17.33
CA VAL A 1 -15.43 10.93 16.46
C VAL A 1 -14.05 11.09 15.86
N ALA A 2 -13.20 10.06 15.90
CA ALA A 2 -11.86 10.16 15.32
C ALA A 2 -11.93 10.35 13.80
N ASP A 3 -11.01 11.11 13.23
CA ASP A 3 -10.91 11.29 11.77
C ASP A 3 -10.69 9.94 11.07
N ARG A 4 -11.25 9.79 9.86
CA ARG A 4 -10.96 8.64 8.99
C ARG A 4 -9.46 8.57 8.69
N VAL A 5 -8.92 7.36 8.52
CA VAL A 5 -7.49 7.16 8.21
C VAL A 5 -7.06 7.92 6.95
N THR A 6 -7.91 7.99 5.94
CA THR A 6 -7.68 8.76 4.69
C THR A 6 -7.60 10.27 4.95
N THR A 7 -8.44 10.81 5.84
CA THR A 7 -8.39 12.23 6.24
C THR A 7 -7.11 12.53 7.02
N ARG A 8 -6.67 11.63 7.91
CA ARG A 8 -5.39 11.77 8.62
C ARG A 8 -4.21 11.74 7.65
N PHE A 9 -4.21 10.81 6.69
CA PHE A 9 -3.16 10.72 5.68
C PHE A 9 -3.10 11.96 4.78
N GLN A 10 -4.26 12.46 4.34
CA GLN A 10 -4.32 13.69 3.55
C GLN A 10 -3.73 14.89 4.32
N LYS A 11 -3.94 15.00 5.64
CA LYS A 11 -3.30 16.05 6.44
C LYS A 11 -1.78 15.92 6.44
N LEU A 12 -1.26 14.71 6.63
CA LEU A 12 0.19 14.44 6.60
C LEU A 12 0.80 14.76 5.23
N LEU A 13 0.11 14.45 4.13
CA LEU A 13 0.60 14.75 2.77
C LEU A 13 0.59 16.24 2.42
N ASN A 14 -0.27 17.04 3.06
CA ASN A 14 -0.34 18.48 2.84
C ASN A 14 0.48 19.27 3.87
N ASP A 15 1.08 18.59 4.84
CA ASP A 15 1.96 19.23 5.80
C ASP A 15 3.26 19.69 5.09
N PRO A 16 3.78 20.88 5.38
CA PRO A 16 5.06 21.33 4.83
C PRO A 16 6.25 20.49 5.29
N GLU A 17 6.14 19.73 6.39
CA GLU A 17 7.17 18.82 6.85
C GLU A 17 7.25 17.55 5.98
N LEU A 18 8.47 17.08 5.72
CA LEU A 18 8.68 15.86 4.95
C LEU A 18 8.12 14.64 5.71
N LEU A 19 7.07 14.04 5.16
CA LEU A 19 6.54 12.78 5.68
C LEU A 19 7.48 11.60 5.34
N VAL A 20 8.12 11.03 6.37
CA VAL A 20 8.92 9.81 6.22
C VAL A 20 8.04 8.58 6.40
N MET A 21 8.02 7.71 5.39
CA MET A 21 7.24 6.47 5.37
C MET A 21 8.17 5.26 5.29
N PRO A 22 8.40 4.52 6.38
CA PRO A 22 9.13 3.27 6.30
C PRO A 22 8.38 2.27 5.41
N GLY A 23 9.11 1.65 4.49
CA GLY A 23 8.58 0.65 3.56
C GLY A 23 8.73 -0.77 4.11
N GLY A 24 7.71 -1.60 3.94
CA GLY A 24 7.76 -3.01 4.30
C GLY A 24 6.66 -3.87 3.70
N PHE A 25 6.64 -5.14 4.10
CA PHE A 25 5.70 -6.16 3.60
C PHE A 25 4.93 -6.89 4.71
N SER A 26 5.30 -6.71 5.97
CA SER A 26 4.78 -7.49 7.10
C SER A 26 3.94 -6.63 8.05
N PRO A 27 2.79 -7.12 8.54
CA PRO A 27 2.02 -6.48 9.59
C PRO A 27 2.83 -6.14 10.84
N LEU A 28 3.81 -6.99 11.19
CA LEU A 28 4.70 -6.74 12.33
C LEU A 28 5.58 -5.50 12.10
N MET A 29 6.05 -5.29 10.88
CA MET A 29 6.87 -4.11 10.54
C MET A 29 6.04 -2.82 10.62
N ALA A 30 4.78 -2.85 10.18
CA ALA A 30 3.87 -1.72 10.32
C ALA A 30 3.65 -1.35 11.79
N ARG A 31 3.48 -2.36 12.65
CA ARG A 31 3.40 -2.18 14.11
C ARG A 31 4.68 -1.67 14.75
N MET A 32 5.83 -2.14 14.29
CA MET A 32 7.11 -1.62 14.74
C MET A 32 7.28 -0.15 14.36
N ALA A 33 6.96 0.21 13.11
CA ALA A 33 7.00 1.60 12.64
C ALA A 33 6.13 2.53 13.48
N GLU A 34 4.89 2.12 13.76
CA GLU A 34 3.99 2.83 14.67
C GLU A 34 4.60 2.98 16.07
N SER A 35 5.13 1.88 16.63
CA SER A 35 5.68 1.89 17.99
C SER A 35 6.90 2.81 18.18
N VAL A 36 7.67 3.04 17.11
CA VAL A 36 8.83 3.96 17.13
C VAL A 36 8.46 5.39 16.69
N GLY A 37 7.17 5.65 16.44
CA GLY A 37 6.65 7.01 16.23
C GLY A 37 6.50 7.46 14.78
N PHE A 38 6.65 6.58 13.79
CA PHE A 38 6.33 6.95 12.40
C PHE A 38 4.83 7.22 12.24
N GLN A 39 4.50 8.21 11.41
CA GLN A 39 3.12 8.67 11.25
C GLN A 39 2.37 7.94 10.14
N SER A 40 3.04 7.14 9.33
CA SER A 40 2.46 6.32 8.26
C SER A 40 3.41 5.20 7.86
N PHE A 41 2.92 4.23 7.09
CA PHE A 41 3.67 3.07 6.62
C PHE A 41 3.46 2.86 5.13
N HIS A 42 4.52 2.50 4.41
CA HIS A 42 4.44 2.17 2.99
C HIS A 42 4.45 0.65 2.80
N MET A 43 3.44 0.12 2.12
CA MET A 43 3.40 -1.27 1.69
C MET A 43 4.11 -1.39 0.34
N ALA A 44 5.31 -1.95 0.33
CA ALA A 44 6.13 -2.07 -0.89
C ALA A 44 5.77 -3.34 -1.68
N GLY A 45 5.36 -3.21 -2.95
CA GLY A 45 4.98 -4.33 -3.81
C GLY A 45 6.14 -5.29 -4.07
N SER A 46 7.32 -4.76 -4.37
CA SER A 46 8.55 -5.55 -4.55
C SER A 46 8.89 -6.43 -3.35
N GLN A 47 8.72 -5.92 -2.13
CA GLN A 47 9.02 -6.67 -0.91
C GLN A 47 7.97 -7.74 -0.63
N ILE A 48 6.70 -7.49 -0.95
CA ILE A 48 5.66 -8.53 -0.90
C ILE A 48 6.00 -9.64 -1.89
N SER A 49 6.30 -9.30 -3.13
CA SER A 49 6.70 -10.27 -4.17
C SER A 49 7.86 -11.14 -3.69
N ALA A 50 8.95 -10.53 -3.22
CA ALA A 50 10.15 -11.24 -2.82
C ALA A 50 10.00 -12.03 -1.51
N HIS A 51 9.45 -11.42 -0.45
CA HIS A 51 9.50 -12.00 0.90
C HIS A 51 8.26 -12.81 1.28
N VAL A 52 7.10 -12.54 0.67
CA VAL A 52 5.86 -13.28 0.96
C VAL A 52 5.67 -14.41 -0.04
N TYR A 53 5.93 -14.15 -1.33
CA TYR A 53 5.64 -15.11 -2.41
C TYR A 53 6.88 -15.73 -3.06
N GLY A 54 8.08 -15.18 -2.82
CA GLY A 54 9.32 -15.71 -3.40
C GLY A 54 9.45 -15.43 -4.90
N TYR A 55 8.82 -14.37 -5.39
CA TYR A 55 8.86 -13.94 -6.79
C TYR A 55 9.71 -12.69 -6.99
N SER A 56 10.14 -12.48 -8.24
CA SER A 56 10.67 -11.20 -8.69
C SER A 56 9.55 -10.19 -8.84
N ASP A 57 9.85 -8.90 -8.70
CA ASP A 57 8.88 -7.84 -8.92
C ASP A 57 8.67 -7.58 -10.42
N VAL A 58 7.91 -8.43 -11.09
CA VAL A 58 7.67 -8.34 -12.55
C VAL A 58 6.18 -8.51 -12.87
N GLY A 59 5.31 -8.01 -11.98
CA GLY A 59 3.86 -8.08 -12.15
C GLY A 59 3.26 -9.50 -12.09
N LEU A 60 3.94 -10.44 -11.43
CA LEU A 60 3.44 -11.82 -11.26
C LEU A 60 2.30 -11.91 -10.25
N LEU A 61 2.31 -11.04 -9.24
CA LEU A 61 1.27 -11.02 -8.23
C LEU A 61 -0.04 -10.46 -8.79
N THR A 62 -1.13 -11.09 -8.38
CA THR A 62 -2.47 -10.65 -8.70
C THR A 62 -2.91 -9.51 -7.79
N ARG A 63 -3.87 -8.70 -8.26
CA ARG A 63 -4.57 -7.69 -7.46
C ARG A 63 -5.06 -8.26 -6.12
N ASP A 64 -5.64 -9.46 -6.11
CA ASP A 64 -6.26 -10.04 -4.92
C ASP A 64 -5.21 -10.53 -3.90
N GLU A 65 -4.04 -10.97 -4.36
CA GLU A 65 -2.88 -11.23 -3.50
C GLU A 65 -2.37 -9.95 -2.83
N MET A 66 -2.31 -8.86 -3.60
CA MET A 66 -1.84 -7.57 -3.09
C MET A 66 -2.86 -6.90 -2.15
N ALA A 67 -4.14 -6.89 -2.51
CA ALA A 67 -5.22 -6.35 -1.66
C ALA A 67 -5.35 -7.09 -0.32
N ARG A 68 -5.10 -8.42 -0.30
CA ARG A 68 -5.02 -9.18 0.97
C ARG A 68 -3.87 -8.70 1.85
N ASN A 69 -2.72 -8.38 1.27
CA ASN A 69 -1.60 -7.81 2.03
C ASN A 69 -1.94 -6.42 2.56
N VAL A 70 -2.56 -5.54 1.75
CA VAL A 70 -3.07 -4.24 2.21
C VAL A 70 -3.95 -4.42 3.44
N HIS A 71 -4.91 -5.35 3.38
CA HIS A 71 -5.82 -5.63 4.49
C HIS A 71 -5.09 -6.07 5.75
N ASN A 72 -4.13 -6.98 5.62
CA ASN A 72 -3.35 -7.47 6.75
C ASN A 72 -2.52 -6.37 7.42
N LEU A 73 -1.91 -5.49 6.62
CA LEU A 73 -1.12 -4.37 7.15
C LEU A 73 -2.02 -3.30 7.79
N ALA A 74 -3.07 -2.87 7.08
CA ALA A 74 -3.97 -1.81 7.55
C ALA A 74 -4.77 -2.23 8.81
N SER A 75 -5.07 -3.52 8.96
CA SER A 75 -5.74 -4.03 10.17
C SER A 75 -4.79 -4.19 11.36
N ALA A 76 -3.48 -4.13 11.12
CA ALA A 76 -2.49 -4.39 12.16
C ALA A 76 -2.01 -3.13 12.86
N CYS A 77 -2.15 -1.93 12.32
CA CYS A 77 -1.74 -0.67 12.97
C CYS A 77 -2.79 0.44 12.79
N ASP A 78 -2.73 1.49 13.62
CA ASP A 78 -3.64 2.63 13.55
C ASP A 78 -3.10 3.78 12.69
N ILE A 79 -1.85 3.69 12.21
CA ILE A 79 -1.25 4.65 11.28
C ILE A 79 -1.67 4.36 9.82
N PRO A 80 -1.81 5.41 8.98
CA PRO A 80 -2.09 5.25 7.56
C PRO A 80 -1.14 4.31 6.81
N VAL A 81 -1.70 3.38 6.04
CA VAL A 81 -0.94 2.55 5.09
C VAL A 81 -1.10 3.12 3.67
N PHE A 82 0.02 3.50 3.07
CA PHE A 82 0.13 3.88 1.66
C PHE A 82 0.56 2.66 0.85
N ALA A 83 -0.20 2.29 -0.18
CA ALA A 83 -0.05 1.00 -0.84
C ALA A 83 0.42 1.10 -2.30
N ASP A 84 1.33 0.20 -2.67
CA ASP A 84 1.71 -0.06 -4.05
C ASP A 84 0.62 -0.87 -4.79
N ALA A 85 0.12 -0.32 -5.90
CA ALA A 85 -0.88 -0.97 -6.76
C ALA A 85 -0.35 -1.25 -8.18
N ASP A 86 0.98 -1.26 -8.37
CA ASP A 86 1.64 -1.49 -9.66
C ASP A 86 1.01 -0.62 -10.77
N THR A 87 0.80 -1.19 -11.96
CA THR A 87 0.08 -0.59 -13.09
C THR A 87 -1.44 -0.65 -12.98
N GLY A 88 -1.98 -1.13 -11.85
CA GLY A 88 -3.41 -1.36 -11.67
C GLY A 88 -3.96 -2.65 -12.27
N TYR A 89 -3.06 -3.61 -12.60
CA TYR A 89 -3.38 -5.00 -12.97
C TYR A 89 -4.21 -5.16 -14.26
N GLY A 90 -3.98 -4.30 -15.26
CA GLY A 90 -4.57 -4.39 -16.59
C GLY A 90 -4.86 -3.02 -17.20
N ASN A 91 -6.10 -2.82 -17.67
CA ASN A 91 -6.53 -1.55 -18.27
C ASN A 91 -7.29 -0.65 -17.25
N ALA A 92 -7.89 0.44 -17.73
CA ALA A 92 -8.64 1.37 -16.89
C ALA A 92 -9.79 0.73 -16.06
N LEU A 93 -10.43 -0.34 -16.58
CA LEU A 93 -11.44 -1.09 -15.81
C LEU A 93 -10.79 -1.88 -14.68
N ASN A 94 -9.62 -2.48 -14.92
CA ASN A 94 -8.85 -3.14 -13.87
C ASN A 94 -8.44 -2.13 -12.79
N VAL A 95 -7.93 -0.96 -13.19
CA VAL A 95 -7.58 0.15 -12.27
C VAL A 95 -8.78 0.54 -11.39
N TYR A 96 -9.97 0.72 -11.97
CA TYR A 96 -11.17 1.04 -11.21
C TYR A 96 -11.45 0.01 -10.10
N HIS A 97 -11.37 -1.28 -10.45
CA HIS A 97 -11.56 -2.34 -9.47
C HIS A 97 -10.42 -2.41 -8.46
N THR A 98 -9.18 -2.20 -8.86
CA THR A 98 -8.00 -2.15 -7.97
C THR A 98 -8.15 -1.07 -6.91
N VAL A 99 -8.50 0.16 -7.31
CA VAL A 99 -8.72 1.26 -6.36
C VAL A 99 -9.84 0.90 -5.38
N LYS A 100 -10.96 0.36 -5.88
CA LYS A 100 -12.09 -0.04 -5.03
C LYS A 100 -11.67 -1.10 -4.00
N GLU A 101 -10.95 -2.13 -4.44
CA GLU A 101 -10.53 -3.23 -3.58
C GLU A 101 -9.52 -2.77 -2.51
N TYR A 102 -8.60 -1.88 -2.87
CA TYR A 102 -7.62 -1.33 -1.92
C TYR A 102 -8.27 -0.43 -0.87
N VAL A 103 -9.26 0.38 -1.27
CA VAL A 103 -10.07 1.18 -0.34
C VAL A 103 -10.83 0.26 0.63
N LEU A 104 -11.43 -0.82 0.13
CA LEU A 104 -12.12 -1.81 0.98
C LEU A 104 -11.16 -2.56 1.90
N ALA A 105 -9.94 -2.83 1.44
CA ALA A 105 -8.89 -3.44 2.24
C ALA A 105 -8.38 -2.52 3.37
N GLY A 106 -8.65 -1.21 3.29
CA GLY A 106 -8.29 -0.24 4.33
C GLY A 106 -7.06 0.60 4.03
N ALA A 107 -6.58 0.63 2.77
CA ALA A 107 -5.53 1.56 2.37
C ALA A 107 -5.94 3.00 2.65
N ALA A 108 -5.00 3.79 3.18
CA ALA A 108 -5.20 5.23 3.35
C ALA A 108 -4.92 6.02 2.07
N GLY A 109 -4.12 5.43 1.18
CA GLY A 109 -3.84 5.91 -0.17
C GLY A 109 -3.11 4.82 -0.96
N LEU A 110 -2.96 5.02 -2.26
CA LEU A 110 -2.21 4.12 -3.14
C LEU A 110 -1.53 4.90 -4.27
N HIS A 111 -0.52 4.32 -4.89
CA HIS A 111 0.03 4.80 -6.17
C HIS A 111 -0.24 3.81 -7.30
N ILE A 112 -0.38 4.35 -8.51
CA ILE A 112 -0.46 3.59 -9.76
C ILE A 112 0.66 4.13 -10.65
N GLU A 113 1.44 3.24 -11.24
CA GLU A 113 2.53 3.59 -12.14
C GLU A 113 2.10 3.56 -13.61
N ASP A 114 2.87 4.24 -14.45
CA ASP A 114 2.64 4.39 -15.89
C ASP A 114 3.47 3.41 -16.75
N GLN A 115 3.95 2.31 -16.16
CA GLN A 115 4.59 1.22 -16.91
C GLN A 115 3.60 0.58 -17.90
N GLU A 116 4.11 0.09 -19.03
CA GLU A 116 3.30 -0.73 -19.94
C GLU A 116 2.91 -2.05 -19.25
N SER A 117 1.66 -2.48 -19.44
CA SER A 117 1.17 -3.76 -18.92
C SER A 117 1.45 -4.89 -19.94
N PRO A 118 2.00 -6.05 -19.53
CA PRO A 118 2.37 -6.41 -18.16
C PRO A 118 3.67 -5.74 -17.68
N LYS A 119 3.71 -5.39 -16.38
CA LYS A 119 4.87 -4.79 -15.68
C LYS A 119 6.13 -5.65 -15.89
N THR A 120 7.27 -5.01 -16.13
CA THR A 120 8.53 -5.72 -16.45
C THR A 120 9.58 -5.68 -15.35
N SER A 121 9.39 -4.83 -14.34
CA SER A 121 10.36 -4.58 -13.26
C SER A 121 9.72 -3.89 -12.07
#